data_AF-A0A821LBZ7-F1
#
_entry.id   AF-A0A821LBZ7-F1
#
_cell.length_a   1.000
_cell.length_b   1.000
_cell.length_c   1.000
_cell.angle_alpha   90.00
_cell.angle_beta   90.00
_cell.angle_gamma   90.00
#
_symmetry.space_group_name_H-M   'P 1'
#
loop_
_entity.id
_entity.type
_entity.pdbx_description
1 polymer ?
#
loop_
_entity_poly.entity_id
_entity_poly.type
_entity_poly.pdbx_seq_one_letter_code
_entity_poly.pdbx_strand_id
1 'polypeptide(L)'
;NLGGAMIWTLDMDDFRGQFCCQGKFPLIKTIKAVLHGQLKLLPKEKICSTCPTKEYKNFKPEIQPQTTEKTTKKPKKSKRDADAPSPQDVCEELKDGQWPDPTDCKSYYLCRGVGSQWGEQKREVCYTGKNNKT
;
A
#
# COMPACT_ATOMS: atom_id res chain seq x y z
N ASN A 1 19.76 22.31 -12.54
CA ASN A 1 19.38 20.98 -12.05
C ASN A 1 17.89 20.95 -11.73
N LEU A 2 17.22 19.85 -12.05
CA LEU A 2 15.81 19.61 -11.70
C LEU A 2 15.71 19.00 -10.29
N GLY A 3 14.57 19.17 -9.62
CA GLY A 3 14.34 18.67 -8.26
C GLY A 3 13.83 17.22 -8.17
N GLY A 4 13.49 16.59 -9.30
CA GLY A 4 12.95 15.22 -9.31
C GLY A 4 12.44 14.78 -10.67
N ALA A 5 11.72 13.66 -10.67
CA ALA A 5 11.07 13.08 -11.85
C ALA A 5 9.59 12.78 -11.55
N MET A 6 8.74 12.89 -12.55
CA MET A 6 7.32 12.54 -12.49
C MET A 6 7.08 11.29 -13.36
N ILE A 7 6.24 10.38 -12.89
CA ILE A 7 5.89 9.14 -13.59
C ILE A 7 4.39 9.13 -13.84
N TRP A 8 4.02 8.80 -15.06
CA TRP A 8 2.66 8.52 -15.47
C TRP A 8 2.63 7.15 -16.17
N THR A 9 2.10 6.09 -15.57
CA THR A 9 1.42 5.96 -14.26
C THR A 9 2.00 4.81 -13.42
N LEU A 10 1.49 4.66 -12.19
CA LEU A 10 1.89 3.58 -11.28
C LEU A 10 1.47 2.19 -11.77
N ASP A 11 0.30 2.10 -12.40
CA ASP A 11 -0.30 0.85 -12.87
C ASP A 11 0.29 0.33 -14.20
N MET A 12 0.98 1.19 -14.95
CA MET A 12 1.71 0.81 -16.18
C MET A 12 3.12 0.25 -15.91
N ASP A 13 3.63 0.36 -14.69
CA ASP A 13 4.83 -0.36 -14.26
C ASP A 13 4.48 -1.83 -13.94
N ASP A 14 5.48 -2.72 -13.83
CA ASP A 14 5.24 -4.10 -13.37
C ASP A 14 5.00 -4.13 -11.85
N PHE A 15 3.87 -3.56 -11.42
CA PHE A 15 3.51 -3.37 -10.02
C PHE A 15 3.30 -4.70 -9.27
N ARG A 16 2.96 -5.78 -10.00
CA ARG A 16 2.82 -7.14 -9.46
C ARG A 16 4.12 -7.95 -9.52
N GLY A 17 5.08 -7.56 -10.35
CA GLY A 17 6.34 -8.27 -10.57
C GLY A 17 6.19 -9.55 -11.39
N GLN A 18 5.23 -9.57 -12.32
CA GLN A 18 4.82 -10.78 -13.07
C GLN A 18 5.35 -10.81 -14.51
N PHE A 19 5.80 -9.68 -15.06
CA PHE A 19 6.08 -9.55 -16.49
C PHE A 19 7.56 -9.37 -16.77
N CYS A 20 8.26 -8.55 -15.98
CA CYS A 20 9.63 -8.11 -16.27
C CYS A 20 10.71 -8.94 -15.57
N CYS A 21 10.36 -9.89 -14.70
CA CYS A 21 11.30 -10.68 -13.88
C CYS A 21 12.29 -9.82 -13.05
N GLN A 22 11.96 -8.56 -12.83
CA GLN A 22 12.74 -7.58 -12.08
C GLN A 22 12.12 -7.29 -10.70
N GLY A 23 11.11 -8.07 -10.31
CA GLY A 23 10.30 -7.85 -9.11
C GLY A 23 9.31 -6.69 -9.29
N LYS A 24 8.66 -6.28 -8.20
CA LYS A 24 7.63 -5.23 -8.24
C LYS A 24 8.22 -3.85 -8.50
N PHE A 25 7.55 -3.05 -9.32
CA PHE A 25 7.89 -1.65 -9.62
C PHE A 25 9.32 -1.43 -10.14
N PRO A 26 9.78 -2.16 -11.17
CA PRO A 26 11.15 -2.06 -11.65
C PRO A 26 11.50 -0.65 -12.16
N LEU A 27 10.59 0.05 -12.83
CA LEU A 27 10.85 1.39 -13.36
C LEU A 27 10.94 2.43 -12.24
N ILE A 28 9.98 2.43 -11.32
CA ILE A 28 9.94 3.40 -10.22
C ILE A 28 11.12 3.20 -9.26
N LYS A 29 11.48 1.95 -8.98
CA LYS A 29 12.68 1.64 -8.16
C LYS A 29 13.95 2.15 -8.81
N THR A 30 14.06 2.04 -10.12
CA THR A 30 15.21 2.53 -10.89
C THR A 30 15.32 4.05 -10.79
N ILE A 31 14.22 4.77 -11.03
CA ILE A 31 14.18 6.23 -10.91
C ILE A 31 14.55 6.67 -9.48
N LYS A 32 13.99 6.02 -8.46
CA LYS A 32 14.34 6.28 -7.06
C LYS A 32 15.84 6.09 -6.80
N ALA A 33 16.42 5.00 -7.29
CA ALA A 33 17.84 4.71 -7.11
C ALA A 33 18.71 5.80 -7.77
N VAL A 34 18.40 6.19 -9.00
CA VAL A 34 19.14 7.24 -9.73
C VAL A 34 19.05 8.60 -9.00
N LEU A 35 17.85 9.01 -8.59
CA LEU A 35 17.64 10.28 -7.88
C LEU A 35 18.34 10.31 -6.52
N HIS A 36 18.54 9.15 -5.89
CA HIS A 36 19.28 9.02 -4.63
C HIS A 36 20.78 8.73 -4.81
N GLY A 37 21.31 8.71 -6.04
CA GLY A 37 22.71 8.39 -6.32
C GLY A 37 23.08 6.91 -6.05
N GLN A 38 22.09 6.03 -5.93
CA GLN A 38 22.24 4.61 -5.59
C GLN A 38 22.40 3.73 -6.84
N LEU A 39 23.30 4.09 -7.76
CA LEU A 39 23.50 3.36 -9.02
C LEU A 39 23.94 1.89 -8.80
N LYS A 40 24.51 1.57 -7.64
CA LYS A 40 24.85 0.19 -7.23
C LYS A 40 23.62 -0.71 -7.02
N LEU A 41 22.45 -0.12 -6.81
CA LEU A 41 21.19 -0.84 -6.60
C LEU A 41 20.39 -1.01 -7.90
N LEU A 42 20.94 -0.57 -9.03
CA LEU A 42 20.27 -0.75 -10.31
C LEU A 42 20.07 -2.25 -10.58
N PRO A 43 18.83 -2.66 -10.95
CA PRO A 43 18.59 -4.02 -11.38
C PRO A 43 19.54 -4.34 -12.52
N LYS A 44 20.38 -5.37 -12.36
CA LYS A 44 21.12 -5.94 -13.50
C LYS A 44 20.08 -6.40 -14.52
N GLU A 45 20.32 -6.13 -15.80
CA GLU A 45 19.38 -6.49 -16.86
C GLU A 45 19.04 -7.97 -16.78
N LYS A 46 17.79 -8.25 -16.44
CA LYS A 46 17.19 -9.57 -16.52
C LYS A 46 16.11 -9.47 -17.57
N ILE A 47 16.45 -9.92 -18.77
CA ILE A 47 15.51 -10.06 -19.87
C ILE A 47 14.79 -11.40 -19.65
N CYS A 48 13.49 -11.38 -19.39
CA CYS A 48 12.70 -12.61 -19.46
C CYS A 48 12.62 -13.03 -20.93
N SER A 49 12.96 -14.28 -21.26
CA SER A 49 12.78 -14.84 -22.60
C SER A 49 11.31 -15.07 -22.98
N THR A 50 10.41 -14.97 -22.00
CA THR A 50 8.97 -15.19 -22.20
C THR A 50 8.17 -14.07 -21.54
N CYS A 51 7.77 -13.07 -22.31
CA CYS A 51 6.59 -12.31 -21.92
C CYS A 51 5.40 -13.29 -21.94
N PRO A 52 4.53 -13.36 -20.90
CA PRO A 52 3.30 -14.13 -20.99
C PRO A 52 2.39 -13.50 -22.05
N THR A 53 2.54 -13.94 -23.30
CA THR A 53 1.77 -13.49 -24.46
C THR A 53 0.43 -14.21 -24.59
N LYS A 54 0.12 -15.17 -23.70
CA LYS A 54 -0.94 -16.14 -23.96
C LYS A 54 -2.35 -15.76 -23.47
N GLU A 55 -2.56 -14.62 -22.82
CA GLU A 55 -3.90 -14.31 -22.25
C GLU A 55 -4.44 -12.91 -22.55
N TYR A 56 -3.88 -12.17 -23.51
CA TYR A 56 -4.47 -10.89 -23.95
C TYR A 56 -5.55 -11.05 -25.03
N LYS A 57 -5.80 -12.26 -25.55
CA LYS A 57 -6.78 -12.47 -26.63
C LYS A 57 -8.24 -12.31 -26.17
N ASN A 58 -8.52 -12.33 -24.86
CA ASN A 58 -9.88 -12.20 -24.31
C ASN A 58 -10.04 -11.03 -23.33
N PHE A 59 -9.04 -10.16 -23.19
CA PHE A 59 -9.16 -9.00 -22.31
C PHE A 59 -9.96 -7.91 -23.04
N LYS A 60 -11.28 -7.94 -22.90
CA LYS A 60 -12.11 -6.77 -23.17
C LYS A 60 -11.66 -5.70 -22.16
N PRO A 61 -11.11 -4.54 -22.58
CA PRO A 61 -10.85 -3.47 -21.64
C PRO A 61 -12.20 -3.02 -21.09
N GLU A 62 -12.54 -3.53 -19.90
CA GLU A 62 -13.58 -2.93 -19.10
C GLU A 62 -13.00 -1.60 -18.66
N ILE A 63 -13.47 -0.53 -19.29
CA ILE A 63 -13.29 0.84 -18.79
C ILE A 63 -14.05 0.86 -17.47
N GLN A 64 -13.45 0.33 -16.41
CA GLN A 64 -13.88 0.69 -15.07
C GLN A 64 -13.59 2.18 -14.99
N PRO A 65 -14.60 3.04 -14.80
CA PRO A 65 -14.31 4.41 -14.43
C PRO A 65 -13.38 4.34 -13.23
N GLN A 66 -12.15 4.82 -13.39
CA GLN A 66 -11.30 5.09 -12.24
C GLN A 66 -12.04 6.15 -11.45
N THR A 67 -12.83 5.72 -10.46
CA THR A 67 -13.30 6.60 -9.41
C THR A 67 -12.05 7.01 -8.66
N THR A 68 -11.41 8.06 -9.16
CA THR A 68 -10.46 8.85 -8.40
C THR A 68 -11.28 9.49 -7.30
N GLU A 69 -11.44 8.79 -6.18
CA GLU A 69 -11.70 9.47 -4.92
C GLU A 69 -10.52 10.45 -4.75
N LYS A 70 -10.72 11.70 -5.17
CA LYS A 70 -9.88 12.83 -4.78
C LYS A 70 -10.01 12.97 -3.28
N THR A 71 -9.31 12.12 -2.54
CA THR A 71 -9.08 12.32 -1.13
C THR A 71 -8.03 13.40 -1.02
N THR A 72 -8.46 14.65 -1.12
CA THR A 72 -7.66 15.81 -0.70
C THR A 72 -7.61 15.82 0.83
N LYS A 73 -7.05 14.77 1.45
CA LYS A 73 -6.62 14.87 2.84
C LYS A 73 -5.32 15.66 2.83
N LYS A 74 -5.43 16.95 3.15
CA LYS A 74 -4.30 17.81 3.55
C LYS A 74 -3.42 17.00 4.50
N PRO A 75 -2.09 16.91 4.30
CA PRO A 75 -1.24 16.22 5.27
C PRO A 75 -1.35 16.99 6.60
N LYS A 76 -2.06 16.41 7.58
CA LYS A 76 -1.94 16.85 8.97
C LYS A 76 -0.48 16.59 9.32
N LYS A 77 0.28 17.67 9.59
CA LYS A 77 1.63 17.56 10.14
C LYS A 77 1.55 16.63 11.34
N SER A 78 2.28 15.52 11.29
CA SER A 78 2.53 14.67 12.45
C SER A 78 3.22 15.54 13.49
N LYS A 79 2.43 16.07 14.42
CA LYS A 79 2.94 16.51 15.70
C LYS A 79 3.29 15.23 16.45
N ARG A 80 4.59 15.02 16.65
CA ARG A 80 5.08 14.15 17.72
C ARG A 80 4.91 14.93 19.02
N ASP A 81 3.69 15.03 19.51
CA ASP A 81 3.42 15.45 20.87
C ASP A 81 2.89 14.22 21.61
N ALA A 82 3.42 14.02 22.82
CA ALA A 82 3.43 12.78 23.58
C ALA A 82 2.11 12.49 24.31
N ASP A 83 0.99 12.58 23.61
CA ASP A 83 -0.30 12.13 24.12
C ASP A 83 -0.93 11.17 23.11
N ALA A 84 -1.02 9.90 23.51
CA ALA A 84 -1.71 8.89 22.74
C ALA A 84 -3.17 9.33 22.52
N PRO A 85 -3.71 9.30 21.28
CA PRO A 85 -5.11 9.62 21.05
C PRO A 85 -6.00 8.66 21.87
N SER A 86 -7.04 9.21 22.49
CA SER A 86 -8.02 8.42 23.22
C SER A 86 -8.63 7.37 22.28
N PRO A 87 -8.90 6.13 22.74
CA PRO A 87 -9.48 5.08 21.90
C PRO A 87 -10.67 5.57 21.05
N GLN A 88 -11.53 6.42 21.64
CA GLN A 88 -12.74 6.92 21.00
C GLN A 88 -12.52 7.69 19.68
N ASP A 89 -11.32 8.26 19.45
CA ASP A 89 -11.04 9.08 18.27
C ASP A 89 -10.63 8.26 17.02
N VAL A 90 -10.42 6.95 17.17
CA VAL A 90 -9.89 6.14 16.06
C VAL A 90 -10.95 5.92 14.98
N CYS A 91 -12.20 5.62 15.36
CA CYS A 91 -13.23 5.20 14.40
C CYS A 91 -14.11 6.33 13.85
N GLU A 92 -14.06 7.56 14.39
CA GLU A 92 -15.02 8.63 14.05
C GLU A 92 -14.93 9.11 12.58
N GLU A 93 -13.76 9.04 11.95
CA GLU A 93 -13.56 9.38 10.54
C GLU A 93 -13.37 8.15 9.63
N LEU A 94 -13.52 6.94 10.16
CA LEU A 94 -13.17 5.71 9.46
C LEU A 94 -14.41 4.93 9.02
N LYS A 95 -14.34 4.35 7.82
CA LYS A 95 -15.36 3.41 7.34
C LYS A 95 -15.29 2.10 8.16
N ASP A 96 -16.39 1.35 8.16
CA ASP A 96 -16.43 0.00 8.73
C ASP A 96 -15.24 -0.84 8.24
N GLY A 97 -14.51 -1.42 9.18
CA GLY A 97 -13.29 -2.15 8.85
C GLY A 97 -12.34 -2.35 10.01
N GLN A 98 -11.22 -3.00 9.69
CA GLN A 98 -10.11 -3.23 10.61
C GLN A 98 -9.05 -2.16 10.38
N TRP A 99 -8.69 -1.45 11.44
CA TRP A 99 -7.74 -0.34 11.39
C TRP A 99 -6.60 -0.59 12.37
N PRO A 100 -5.34 -0.34 11.98
CA PRO A 100 -4.20 -0.60 12.85
C PRO A 100 -4.24 0.30 14.08
N ASP A 101 -3.89 -0.25 15.24
CA ASP A 101 -3.69 0.57 16.43
C ASP A 101 -2.40 1.41 16.24
N PRO A 102 -2.47 2.75 16.37
CA PRO A 102 -1.30 3.62 16.17
C PRO A 102 -0.24 3.47 17.26
N THR A 103 -0.59 2.85 18.39
CA THR A 103 0.26 2.68 19.58
C THR A 103 0.73 1.24 19.79
N ASP A 104 0.01 0.25 19.26
CA ASP A 104 0.32 -1.16 19.46
C ASP A 104 0.23 -1.98 18.16
N CYS A 105 1.38 -2.46 17.67
CA CYS A 105 1.47 -3.30 16.48
C CYS A 105 0.79 -4.67 16.61
N LYS A 106 0.42 -5.11 17.82
CA LYS A 106 -0.26 -6.39 18.07
C LYS A 106 -1.79 -6.26 18.14
N SER A 107 -2.30 -5.04 18.07
CA SER A 107 -3.72 -4.74 18.20
C SER A 107 -4.24 -4.02 16.97
N TYR A 108 -5.55 -4.16 16.74
CA TYR A 108 -6.28 -3.41 15.74
C TYR A 108 -7.65 -3.03 16.28
N TYR A 109 -8.23 -1.99 15.72
CA TYR A 109 -9.58 -1.56 15.99
C TYR A 109 -10.51 -2.13 14.93
N LEU A 110 -11.58 -2.80 15.38
CA LEU A 110 -12.72 -3.12 14.52
C LEU A 110 -13.74 -1.99 14.66
N CYS A 111 -13.76 -1.10 13.67
CA CYS A 111 -14.74 -0.02 13.60
C CYS A 111 -16.02 -0.54 12.95
N ARG A 112 -17.16 -0.34 13.61
CA ARG A 112 -18.47 -0.70 13.06
C ARG A 112 -19.50 0.38 13.37
N GLY A 113 -20.08 0.97 12.33
CA GLY A 113 -21.18 1.91 12.41
C GLY A 113 -22.52 1.18 12.38
N VAL A 114 -23.43 1.54 13.27
CA VAL A 114 -24.86 1.19 13.18
C VAL A 114 -25.64 2.50 13.17
N GLY A 115 -25.93 3.03 11.97
CA GLY A 115 -26.53 4.36 11.83
C GLY A 115 -25.57 5.48 12.25
N SER A 116 -26.03 6.42 13.08
CA SER A 116 -25.22 7.54 13.63
C SER A 116 -24.37 7.16 14.85
N GLN A 117 -24.36 5.89 15.25
CA GLN A 117 -23.60 5.39 16.40
C GLN A 117 -22.40 4.56 15.92
N TRP A 118 -21.23 4.86 16.47
CA TRP A 118 -20.00 4.13 16.21
C TRP A 118 -19.63 3.24 17.39
N GLY A 119 -19.43 1.96 17.11
CA GLY A 119 -18.83 1.01 18.04
C GLY A 119 -17.36 0.81 17.72
N GLU A 120 -16.52 0.93 18.74
CA GLU A 120 -15.10 0.62 18.69
C GLU A 120 -14.84 -0.64 19.50
N GLN A 121 -14.14 -1.61 18.89
CA GLN A 121 -13.65 -2.77 19.62
C GLN A 121 -12.17 -2.95 19.33
N LYS A 122 -11.32 -2.75 20.35
CA LYS A 122 -9.92 -3.15 20.31
C LYS A 122 -9.83 -4.68 20.30
N ARG A 123 -9.12 -5.23 19.33
CA ARG A 123 -8.93 -6.66 19.12
C ARG A 123 -7.44 -6.95 19.06
N GLU A 124 -7.02 -8.01 19.72
CA GLU A 124 -5.64 -8.49 19.65
C GLU A 124 -5.49 -9.49 18.50
N VAL A 125 -4.30 -9.51 17.89
CA VAL A 125 -3.95 -10.53 16.90
C VAL A 125 -3.53 -11.80 17.64
N CYS A 126 -4.42 -12.79 17.69
CA CYS A 126 -4.05 -14.13 18.13
C CYS A 126 -3.14 -14.79 17.08
N TYR A 127 -1.82 -14.80 17.30
CA TYR A 127 -0.94 -15.70 16.56
C TYR A 127 -1.18 -17.12 17.07
N THR A 128 -1.99 -17.92 16.37
CA THR A 128 -1.94 -19.38 16.53
C THR A 128 -0.64 -19.88 15.89
N GLY A 129 0.48 -19.64 16.55
CA GLY A 129 1.74 -20.28 16.22
C GLY A 129 1.56 -21.77 16.45
N LYS A 130 1.37 -22.54 15.37
CA LYS A 130 1.69 -23.97 15.40
C LYS A 130 3.22 -24.06 15.57
N ASN A 131 3.67 -24.06 16.82
CA ASN A 131 5.01 -24.49 17.18
C ASN A 131 5.06 -26.01 16.99
N ASN A 132 5.09 -26.50 15.75
CA ASN A 132 5.57 -27.86 15.51
C ASN A 132 7.09 -27.82 15.54
N LYS A 133 7.63 -27.85 16.76
CA LYS A 133 8.92 -28.48 17.02
C LYS A 133 8.69 -29.99 16.98
N THR A 134 9.06 -30.65 15.90
CA THR A 134 9.90 -31.87 15.89
C THR A 134 10.41 -32.06 14.48
#